data_AF-A0A0C9W4H4-F1
#
_entry.id   AF-A0A0C9W4H4-F1
#
_cell.length_a   1.000
_cell.length_b   1.000
_cell.length_c   1.000
_cell.angle_alpha   90.00
_cell.angle_beta   90.00
_cell.angle_gamma   90.00
#
_symmetry.space_group_name_H-M   'P 1'
#
loop_
_entity.id
_entity.type
_entity.pdbx_description
1 polymer ?
#
loop_
_entity_poly.entity_id
_entity_poly.type
_entity_poly.pdbx_seq_one_letter_code
_entity_poly.pdbx_strand_id
1 'polypeptide(L)'
;QWLCESETSFRLVDALLAIVHPKLYRCSSAVREQLLADEEIMDLHELIRAWPTLFTTISVVYNRETPFHCDSKLVLQWYDLFLSVGSYTNAVLKLPMLGIRAHYMPGTATLFSGLLLRHG
;
A
#
# COMPACT_ATOMS: atom_id res chain seq x y z
N GLN A 1 -10.72 -2.39 16.72
CA GLN A 1 -9.50 -2.58 17.54
C GLN A 1 -8.24 -2.59 16.67
N TRP A 2 -8.01 -3.58 15.81
CA TRP A 2 -6.81 -3.66 14.95
C TRP A 2 -6.51 -2.40 14.12
N LEU A 3 -7.53 -1.81 13.47
CA LEU A 3 -7.37 -0.63 12.61
C LEU A 3 -6.86 0.58 13.42
N CYS A 4 -7.47 0.85 14.58
CA CYS A 4 -7.08 1.93 15.49
C CYS A 4 -5.68 1.70 16.08
N GLU A 5 -5.35 0.46 16.47
CA GLU A 5 -4.04 0.11 17.02
C GLU A 5 -2.90 0.22 15.98
N SER A 6 -3.25 0.17 14.69
CA SER A 6 -2.30 0.22 13.58
C SER A 6 -2.09 1.62 13.01
N GLU A 7 -2.71 2.67 13.59
CA GLU A 7 -2.68 4.04 13.08
C GLU A 7 -1.26 4.52 12.77
N THR A 8 -0.33 4.37 13.70
CA THR A 8 1.08 4.80 13.53
C THR A 8 1.75 4.13 12.34
N SER A 9 1.54 2.83 12.16
CA SER A 9 2.11 2.06 11.04
C SER A 9 1.55 2.54 9.70
N PHE A 10 0.25 2.83 9.64
CA PHE A 10 -0.40 3.33 8.43
C PHE A 10 -0.01 4.77 8.09
N ARG A 11 0.22 5.61 9.10
CA ARG A 11 0.80 6.94 8.87
C ARG A 11 2.22 6.88 8.32
N LEU A 12 3.03 5.88 8.72
CA LEU A 12 4.34 5.65 8.12
C LEU A 12 4.23 5.25 6.64
N VAL A 13 3.28 4.37 6.31
CA VAL A 13 2.96 3.96 4.93
C VAL A 13 2.60 5.18 4.07
N ASP A 14 1.76 6.08 4.58
CA ASP A 14 1.40 7.32 3.89
C ASP A 14 2.60 8.27 3.73
N ALA A 15 3.48 8.36 4.74
CA ALA A 15 4.69 9.17 4.66
C ALA A 15 5.67 8.64 3.60
N LEU A 16 5.81 7.32 3.47
CA LEU A 16 6.60 6.70 2.41
C LEU A 16 6.05 7.07 1.03
N LEU A 17 4.74 7.01 0.85
CA LEU A 17 4.10 7.43 -0.40
C LEU A 17 4.31 8.92 -0.68
N ALA A 18 4.21 9.78 0.34
CA ALA A 18 4.44 11.21 0.23
C ALA A 18 5.87 11.55 -0.25
N ILE A 19 6.86 10.74 0.15
CA ILE A 19 8.26 10.91 -0.24
C ILE A 19 8.51 10.35 -1.66
N VAL A 20 8.08 9.11 -1.92
CA VAL A 20 8.40 8.40 -3.16
C VAL A 20 7.56 8.89 -4.34
N HIS A 21 6.29 9.20 -4.11
CA HIS A 21 5.38 9.67 -5.15
C HIS A 21 4.49 10.84 -4.67
N PRO A 22 5.06 12.04 -4.43
CA PRO A 22 4.35 13.18 -3.84
C PRO A 22 3.08 13.60 -4.59
N LYS A 23 3.07 13.45 -5.92
CA LYS A 23 1.89 13.76 -6.74
C LYS A 23 0.71 12.82 -6.44
N LEU A 24 0.98 11.53 -6.28
CA LEU A 24 -0.06 10.52 -6.01
C LEU A 24 -0.59 10.74 -4.59
N TYR A 25 0.31 10.97 -3.62
CA TYR A 25 -0.07 11.35 -2.27
C TYR A 25 -1.03 12.54 -2.25
N ARG A 26 -0.69 13.66 -2.91
CA ARG A 26 -1.58 14.84 -2.97
C ARG A 26 -2.93 14.55 -3.61
N CYS A 27 -2.94 13.80 -4.72
CA CYS A 27 -4.19 13.41 -5.37
C CYS A 27 -5.06 12.54 -4.45
N SER A 28 -4.47 11.54 -3.79
CA SER A 28 -5.21 10.67 -2.86
C SER A 28 -5.72 11.43 -1.64
N SER A 29 -4.94 12.36 -1.08
CA SER A 29 -5.40 13.24 0.01
C SER A 29 -6.58 14.09 -0.42
N ALA A 30 -6.52 14.70 -1.60
CA ALA A 30 -7.62 15.51 -2.13
C ALA A 30 -8.90 14.69 -2.35
N VAL A 31 -8.77 13.44 -2.82
CA VAL A 31 -9.93 12.53 -2.93
C VAL A 31 -10.53 12.24 -1.56
N ARG A 32 -9.70 11.98 -0.53
CA ARG A 32 -10.21 11.76 0.83
C ARG A 32 -10.93 12.99 1.38
N GLU A 33 -10.39 14.19 1.16
CA GLU A 33 -11.03 15.46 1.54
C GLU A 33 -12.38 15.64 0.83
N GLN A 34 -12.45 15.35 -0.47
CA GLN A 34 -13.70 15.40 -1.24
C GLN A 34 -14.75 14.42 -0.69
N LEU A 35 -14.35 13.17 -0.38
CA LEU A 35 -15.26 12.18 0.22
C LEU A 35 -15.79 12.64 1.60
N LEU A 36 -14.97 13.33 2.39
CA LEU A 36 -15.38 13.89 3.68
C LEU A 36 -16.20 15.18 3.58
N ALA A 37 -16.24 15.83 2.42
CA ALA A 37 -17.08 16.98 2.14
C ALA A 37 -18.42 16.61 1.48
N ASP A 38 -18.54 15.37 1.01
CA ASP A 38 -19.74 14.87 0.35
C ASP A 38 -20.83 14.50 1.37
N GLU A 39 -21.92 15.28 1.36
CA GLU A 39 -23.06 15.10 2.26
C GLU A 39 -23.90 13.86 1.91
N GLU A 40 -23.84 13.35 0.67
CA GLU A 40 -24.61 12.17 0.24
C GLU A 40 -24.12 10.89 0.92
N ILE A 41 -22.86 10.87 1.36
CA ILE A 41 -22.20 9.72 2.04
C ILE A 41 -21.83 10.04 3.49
N MET A 42 -22.55 10.95 4.13
CA MET A 42 -22.27 11.40 5.50
C MET A 42 -22.24 10.24 6.51
N ASP A 43 -23.02 9.19 6.28
CA ASP A 43 -23.03 7.96 7.09
C ASP A 43 -21.70 7.19 7.05
N LEU A 44 -20.90 7.37 6.00
CA LEU A 44 -19.58 6.76 5.84
C LEU A 44 -18.42 7.61 6.36
N HIS A 45 -18.66 8.88 6.74
CA HIS A 45 -17.58 9.79 7.16
C HIS A 45 -16.77 9.26 8.33
N GLU A 46 -17.43 8.67 9.33
CA GLU A 46 -16.74 8.08 10.48
C GLU A 46 -15.83 6.92 10.06
N LEU A 47 -16.26 6.10 9.10
CA LEU A 47 -15.44 5.02 8.55
C LEU A 47 -14.23 5.57 7.77
N ILE A 48 -14.44 6.61 6.96
CA ILE A 48 -13.36 7.26 6.19
C ILE A 48 -12.34 7.91 7.13
N ARG A 49 -12.78 8.51 8.25
CA ARG A 49 -11.90 9.07 9.29
C ARG A 49 -11.13 7.97 10.02
N ALA A 50 -11.80 6.87 10.35
CA ALA A 50 -11.18 5.74 11.03
C ALA A 50 -10.18 4.98 10.15
N TRP A 51 -10.30 5.07 8.82
CA TRP A 51 -9.33 4.49 7.89
C TRP A 51 -8.01 5.29 7.88
N PRO A 52 -6.89 4.68 8.31
CA PRO A 52 -5.69 5.41 8.73
C PRO A 52 -4.66 5.64 7.61
N THR A 53 -4.98 5.29 6.36
CA THR A 53 -4.07 5.39 5.21
C THR A 53 -4.79 5.87 3.96
N LEU A 54 -4.05 6.44 3.00
CA LEU A 54 -4.55 6.81 1.69
C LEU A 54 -4.68 5.63 0.71
N PHE A 55 -4.16 4.46 1.06
CA PHE A 55 -4.39 3.23 0.28
C PHE A 55 -5.81 2.72 0.53
N THR A 56 -6.54 2.38 -0.52
CA THR A 56 -7.96 1.99 -0.42
C THR A 56 -8.17 0.58 0.13
N THR A 57 -7.15 -0.27 0.09
CA THR A 57 -7.25 -1.69 0.42
C THR A 57 -5.97 -2.17 1.08
N ILE A 58 -6.09 -3.10 2.03
CA ILE A 58 -4.97 -3.79 2.67
C ILE A 58 -5.16 -5.29 2.47
N SER A 59 -4.09 -5.98 2.08
CA SER A 59 -4.05 -7.44 1.98
C SER A 59 -2.92 -8.00 2.83
N VAL A 60 -3.19 -9.10 3.54
CA VAL A 60 -2.20 -9.79 4.37
C VAL A 60 -1.86 -11.11 3.72
N VAL A 61 -0.57 -11.29 3.43
CA VAL A 61 -0.01 -12.54 2.91
C VAL A 61 0.85 -13.16 4.02
N TYR A 62 0.55 -14.39 4.41
CA TYR A 62 1.24 -15.09 5.50
C TYR A 62 1.76 -16.45 5.04
N ASN A 63 3.05 -16.70 5.24
CA ASN A 63 3.75 -17.98 5.01
C ASN A 63 3.38 -18.70 3.71
N ARG A 64 3.22 -17.93 2.63
CA ARG A 64 2.95 -18.46 1.29
C ARG A 64 3.78 -17.72 0.26
N GLU A 65 4.12 -18.43 -0.80
CA GLU A 65 4.65 -17.82 -2.00
C GLU A 65 3.52 -17.15 -2.79
N THR A 66 3.83 -16.01 -3.41
CA THR A 66 2.91 -15.35 -4.34
C THR A 66 3.41 -15.62 -5.76
N PRO A 67 2.61 -16.29 -6.62
CA PRO A 67 3.00 -16.52 -7.99
C PRO A 67 3.30 -15.21 -8.72
N PHE A 68 4.21 -15.24 -9.68
CA PHE A 68 4.56 -14.05 -10.46
C PHE A 68 3.37 -13.50 -11.25
N HIS A 69 2.96 -12.28 -10.93
CA HIS A 69 1.78 -11.63 -11.51
C HIS A 69 1.99 -10.12 -11.67
N CYS A 70 1.06 -9.47 -12.37
CA CYS A 70 0.85 -8.03 -12.31
C CYS A 70 -0.54 -7.79 -11.72
N ASP A 71 -0.71 -6.66 -11.03
CA ASP A 71 -2.00 -6.24 -10.48
C ASP A 71 -2.87 -5.63 -11.57
N SER A 72 -3.76 -6.45 -12.13
CA SER A 72 -4.57 -6.13 -13.31
C SER A 72 -5.67 -5.09 -13.08
N LYS A 73 -5.93 -4.69 -11.83
CA LYS A 73 -7.02 -3.76 -11.45
C LYS A 73 -6.54 -2.35 -11.12
N LEU A 74 -5.26 -2.05 -11.33
CA LEU A 74 -4.70 -0.73 -11.06
C LEU A 74 -4.60 0.11 -12.34
N VAL A 75 -4.41 1.40 -12.16
CA VAL A 75 -4.05 2.32 -13.25
C VAL A 75 -2.55 2.60 -13.24
N LEU A 76 -1.99 2.93 -14.41
CA LEU A 76 -0.54 3.07 -14.64
C LEU A 76 0.21 3.96 -13.65
N GLN A 77 -0.44 5.00 -13.13
CA GLN A 77 0.20 5.97 -12.23
C GLN A 77 0.09 5.56 -10.75
N TRP A 78 -0.58 4.46 -10.43
CA TRP A 78 -0.76 4.00 -9.06
C TRP A 78 0.36 3.06 -8.65
N TYR A 79 0.73 3.21 -7.38
CA TYR A 79 1.76 2.44 -6.73
C TYR A 79 1.10 1.59 -5.66
N ASP A 80 1.61 0.38 -5.52
CA ASP A 80 1.34 -0.51 -4.40
C ASP A 80 2.47 -0.36 -3.39
N LEU A 81 2.13 -0.51 -2.12
CA LEU A 81 3.09 -0.60 -1.05
C LEU A 81 3.05 -2.00 -0.47
N PHE A 82 4.19 -2.68 -0.49
CA PHE A 82 4.39 -3.92 0.21
C PHE A 82 5.20 -3.62 1.46
N LEU A 83 4.72 -4.11 2.61
CA LEU A 83 5.43 -4.03 3.88
C LEU A 83 5.73 -5.42 4.41
N SER A 84 6.99 -5.66 4.72
CA SER A 84 7.48 -6.90 5.33
C SER A 84 7.48 -6.77 6.85
N VAL A 85 6.81 -7.68 7.56
CA VAL A 85 6.73 -7.69 9.03
C VAL A 85 6.87 -9.11 9.60
N GLY A 86 7.30 -9.22 10.85
CA GLY A 86 7.46 -10.49 11.55
C GLY A 86 8.93 -10.82 11.84
N SER A 87 9.25 -12.11 11.92
CA SER A 87 10.57 -12.62 12.35
C SER A 87 11.20 -13.61 11.37
N TYR A 88 10.70 -13.67 10.13
CA TYR A 88 11.24 -14.57 9.12
C TYR A 88 12.56 -14.07 8.54
N THR A 89 13.36 -14.98 7.98
CA THR A 89 14.71 -14.69 7.48
C THR A 89 14.92 -14.94 6.00
N ASN A 90 13.95 -15.56 5.32
CA ASN A 90 14.15 -16.13 3.99
C ASN A 90 13.14 -15.65 2.94
N ALA A 91 12.48 -14.51 3.15
CA ALA A 91 11.61 -13.95 2.11
C ALA A 91 12.43 -13.22 1.05
N VAL A 92 11.99 -13.34 -0.20
CA VAL A 92 12.64 -12.72 -1.36
C VAL A 92 11.55 -12.06 -2.19
N LEU A 93 11.79 -10.80 -2.57
CA LEU A 93 10.98 -10.12 -3.58
C LEU A 93 11.73 -10.16 -4.91
N LYS A 94 11.04 -10.58 -5.96
CA LYS A 94 11.60 -10.61 -7.32
C LYS A 94 10.80 -9.67 -8.23
N LEU A 95 11.53 -8.83 -8.97
CA LEU A 95 10.99 -7.97 -10.03
C LEU A 95 11.70 -8.34 -11.34
N PRO A 96 11.26 -9.40 -12.06
CA PRO A 96 12.03 -9.99 -13.15
C PRO A 96 12.35 -9.03 -14.29
N MET A 97 11.43 -8.11 -14.62
CA MET A 97 11.66 -7.13 -15.69
C MET A 97 12.77 -6.13 -15.38
N LEU A 98 13.08 -5.93 -14.10
CA LEU A 98 14.20 -5.09 -13.66
C LEU A 98 15.45 -5.91 -13.31
N GLY A 99 15.40 -7.24 -13.42
CA GLY A 99 16.48 -8.13 -12.98
C GLY A 99 16.72 -8.10 -11.46
N ILE A 100 15.77 -7.60 -10.66
CA ILE A 100 15.93 -7.44 -9.22
C ILE A 100 15.51 -8.72 -8.51
N ARG A 101 16.38 -9.18 -7.60
CA ARG A 101 16.10 -10.21 -6.59
C ARG A 101 16.63 -9.71 -5.26
N ALA A 102 15.75 -9.25 -4.38
CA ALA A 102 16.13 -8.65 -3.11
C ALA A 102 15.69 -9.53 -1.93
N HIS A 103 16.54 -9.62 -0.89
CA HIS A 103 16.09 -10.16 0.39
C HIS A 103 15.05 -9.20 0.97
N TYR A 104 13.86 -9.71 1.24
CA TYR A 104 12.71 -8.90 1.63
C TYR A 104 12.42 -9.09 3.13
N MET A 105 13.38 -8.67 3.95
CA MET A 105 13.42 -8.94 5.39
C MET A 105 12.38 -8.10 6.15
N PRO A 106 11.92 -8.55 7.34
CA PRO A 106 11.04 -7.76 8.20
C PRO A 106 11.58 -6.34 8.42
N GLY A 107 10.68 -5.35 8.34
CA GLY A 107 11.00 -3.92 8.38
C GLY A 107 11.27 -3.30 7.01
N THR A 108 11.26 -4.07 5.92
CA THR A 108 11.43 -3.54 4.56
C THR A 108 10.09 -3.12 3.96
N ALA A 109 10.07 -1.95 3.33
CA ALA A 109 8.95 -1.51 2.50
C ALA A 109 9.40 -1.39 1.04
N THR A 110 8.56 -1.78 0.09
CA THR A 110 8.78 -1.57 -1.34
C THR A 110 7.57 -0.91 -1.96
N LEU A 111 7.83 0.12 -2.78
CA LEU A 111 6.80 0.87 -3.47
C LEU A 111 7.07 0.85 -4.96
N PHE A 112 6.11 0.35 -5.74
CA PHE A 112 6.20 0.31 -7.19
C PHE A 112 4.81 0.11 -7.81
N SER A 113 4.68 0.29 -9.13
CA SER A 113 3.41 -0.02 -9.82
C SER A 113 3.28 -1.53 -10.04
N GLY A 114 2.36 -2.18 -9.33
CA GLY A 114 2.05 -3.60 -9.49
C GLY A 114 1.45 -3.94 -10.86
N LEU A 115 0.85 -2.96 -11.54
CA LEU A 115 0.40 -3.10 -12.93
C LEU A 115 1.58 -3.25 -13.90
N LEU A 116 2.58 -2.37 -13.78
CA LEU A 116 3.70 -2.31 -14.71
C LEU A 116 4.76 -3.35 -14.40
N LEU A 117 5.01 -3.63 -13.12
CA LEU A 117 6.08 -4.52 -12.70
C LEU A 117 5.51 -5.86 -12.25
N ARG A 118 5.72 -6.88 -13.09
CA ARG A 118 5.51 -8.28 -12.72
C ARG A 118 6.36 -8.59 -11.50
N HIS A 119 5.73 -9.10 -10.45
CA HIS A 119 6.35 -9.31 -9.15
C HIS A 119 5.85 -10.59 -8.47
N GLY A 120 6.62 -11.07 -7.48
CA GLY A 120 6.36 -12.28 -6.71
C GLY A 120 7.43 -12.53 -5.66
#